data_AF-A0A7S4JF47-F1
#
_entry.id   AF-A0A7S4JF47-F1
#
_cell.length_a   1.000
_cell.length_b   1.000
_cell.length_c   1.000
_cell.angle_alpha   90.00
_cell.angle_beta   90.00
_cell.angle_gamma   90.00
#
_symmetry.space_group_name_H-M   'P 1'
#
loop_
_entity.id
_entity.type
_entity.pdbx_description
1 polymer ?
#
loop_
_entity_poly.entity_id
_entity_poly.type
_entity_poly.pdbx_seq_one_letter_code
_entity_poly.pdbx_strand_id
1 'polypeptide(L)'
;GSVNLISWAPKEFGLCLACASSDETIRVLTHNHDDSWGAKLIPTAHKTGVNAVSFAPIVTGGVTESGAAEAAPIMRLASGGCDNMVKLWRFSDEKGEWEAEAELPLHSDWVRDVAFA
;
A
#
# COMPACT_ATOMS: atom_id res chain seq x y z
N GLY A 1 -3.33 17.15 3.96
CA GLY A 1 -2.00 17.37 4.56
C GLY A 1 -0.99 17.61 3.47
N SER A 2 0.29 17.87 3.80
CA SER A 2 1.37 17.77 2.81
C SER A 2 1.50 16.32 2.33
N VAL A 3 1.65 16.10 1.03
CA VAL A 3 2.00 14.78 0.48
C VAL A 3 3.51 14.59 0.58
N ASN A 4 3.93 13.56 1.28
CA ASN A 4 5.33 13.34 1.64
C ASN A 4 6.04 12.42 0.64
N LEU A 5 5.34 11.41 0.12
CA LEU A 5 5.88 10.45 -0.84
C LEU A 5 4.79 9.87 -1.73
N ILE A 6 5.18 9.48 -2.95
CA ILE A 6 4.33 8.74 -3.89
C ILE A 6 5.02 7.45 -4.36
N SER A 7 4.24 6.40 -4.61
CA SER A 7 4.73 5.15 -5.20
C SER A 7 3.79 4.68 -6.29
N TRP A 8 4.32 4.41 -7.48
CA TRP A 8 3.57 3.73 -8.55
C TRP A 8 3.45 2.24 -8.23
N ALA A 9 2.30 1.65 -8.54
CA ALA A 9 2.11 0.21 -8.45
C ALA A 9 2.85 -0.52 -9.59
N PRO A 10 3.15 -1.83 -9.41
CA PRO A 10 3.49 -2.69 -10.53
C PRO A 10 2.47 -2.58 -11.67
N LYS A 11 2.95 -2.56 -12.91
CA LYS A 11 2.14 -2.29 -14.12
C LYS A 11 1.00 -3.28 -14.33
N GLU A 12 1.14 -4.49 -13.81
CA GLU A 12 0.14 -5.55 -13.96
C GLU A 12 -1.12 -5.27 -13.13
N PHE A 13 -1.03 -4.36 -12.14
CA PHE A 13 -2.20 -3.81 -11.44
C PHE A 13 -2.81 -2.59 -12.13
N GLY A 14 -2.36 -2.26 -13.35
CA GLY A 14 -2.77 -1.05 -14.07
C GLY A 14 -2.07 0.22 -13.57
N LEU A 15 -2.59 1.37 -13.99
CA LEU A 15 -2.04 2.67 -13.62
C LEU A 15 -2.57 3.11 -12.26
N CYS A 16 -1.85 2.70 -11.21
CA CYS A 16 -2.17 2.99 -9.82
C CYS A 16 -1.05 3.78 -9.13
N LEU A 17 -1.42 4.78 -8.31
CA LEU A 17 -0.49 5.64 -7.57
C LEU A 17 -0.91 5.72 -6.10
N ALA A 18 -0.02 5.37 -5.19
CA ALA A 18 -0.20 5.56 -3.76
C ALA A 18 0.46 6.88 -3.32
N CYS A 19 -0.22 7.63 -2.45
CA CYS A 19 0.24 8.90 -1.89
C CYS A 19 0.21 8.84 -0.36
N ALA A 20 1.37 9.00 0.29
CA ALA A 20 1.49 9.15 1.73
C ALA A 20 1.36 10.62 2.14
N SER A 21 0.53 10.93 3.13
CA SER A 21 0.24 12.30 3.54
C SER A 21 0.41 12.54 5.04
N SER A 22 0.82 13.76 5.39
CA SER A 22 0.93 14.24 6.76
C SER A 22 -0.43 14.38 7.47
N ASP A 23 -1.56 14.26 6.76
CA ASP A 23 -2.89 14.22 7.37
C ASP A 23 -3.32 12.82 7.84
N GLU A 24 -2.33 11.96 8.14
CA GLU A 24 -2.53 10.61 8.69
C GLU A 24 -3.11 9.61 7.68
N THR A 25 -3.22 9.97 6.40
CA THR A 25 -3.86 9.11 5.39
C THR A 25 -2.89 8.63 4.30
N ILE A 26 -3.28 7.50 3.69
CA ILE A 26 -2.76 7.07 2.39
C ILE A 26 -3.92 7.09 1.41
N ARG A 27 -3.70 7.61 0.20
CA ARG A 27 -4.67 7.51 -0.91
C ARG A 27 -4.07 6.72 -2.05
N VAL A 28 -4.83 5.77 -2.59
CA VAL A 28 -4.48 5.04 -3.79
C VAL A 28 -5.40 5.49 -4.91
N LEU A 29 -4.81 6.14 -5.91
CA LEU A 29 -5.47 6.59 -7.13
C LEU A 29 -5.35 5.50 -8.18
N THR A 30 -6.44 5.24 -8.89
CA THR A 30 -6.50 4.24 -9.96
C THR A 30 -7.10 4.89 -11.20
N HIS A 31 -6.39 4.85 -12.32
CA HIS A 31 -6.90 5.29 -13.61
C HIS A 31 -7.76 4.18 -14.23
N ASN A 32 -8.97 4.54 -14.62
CA ASN A 32 -9.96 3.64 -15.19
C ASN A 32 -9.92 3.68 -16.72
N HIS A 33 -10.51 2.67 -17.37
CA HIS A 33 -10.55 2.59 -18.84
C HIS A 33 -11.33 3.73 -19.53
N ASP A 34 -12.22 4.41 -18.81
CA ASP A 34 -12.99 5.55 -19.29
C ASP A 34 -12.25 6.90 -19.11
N ASP A 35 -10.94 6.84 -18.85
CA ASP A 35 -10.06 7.98 -18.58
C ASP A 35 -10.36 8.72 -17.26
N SER A 36 -11.25 8.18 -16.42
CA SER A 36 -11.52 8.71 -15.07
C SER A 36 -10.49 8.22 -14.05
N TRP A 37 -10.43 8.91 -12.90
CA TRP A 37 -9.62 8.49 -11.76
C TRP A 37 -10.51 8.13 -10.57
N GLY A 38 -10.40 6.89 -10.12
CA GLY A 38 -10.90 6.45 -8.82
C GLY A 38 -9.89 6.73 -7.71
N ALA A 39 -10.38 6.85 -6.47
CA ALA A 39 -9.53 7.00 -5.29
C ALA A 39 -10.04 6.12 -4.15
N LYS A 40 -9.14 5.33 -3.56
CA LYS A 40 -9.38 4.55 -2.34
C LYS A 40 -8.56 5.14 -1.20
N LEU A 41 -9.20 5.35 -0.05
CA LEU A 41 -8.60 5.96 1.13
C LEU A 41 -8.25 4.89 2.17
N ILE A 42 -7.05 4.99 2.72
CA ILE A 42 -6.67 4.33 3.97
C ILE A 42 -6.70 5.41 5.06
N PRO A 43 -7.80 5.50 5.84
CA PRO A 43 -7.91 6.50 6.89
C PRO A 43 -7.01 6.14 8.08
N THR A 44 -6.45 7.15 8.74
CA THR A 44 -5.67 6.98 9.98
C THR A 44 -4.59 5.90 9.86
N ALA A 45 -3.89 5.87 8.73
CA ALA A 45 -2.85 4.91 8.42
C ALA A 45 -1.72 4.97 9.46
N HIS A 46 -1.22 6.20 9.74
CA HIS A 46 -0.27 6.47 10.81
C HIS A 46 -0.66 7.72 11.58
N LYS A 47 -0.61 7.67 12.92
CA LYS A 47 -0.87 8.86 13.74
C LYS A 47 0.20 9.92 13.47
N THR A 48 -0.19 11.20 13.45
CA THR A 48 0.74 12.33 13.26
C THR A 48 1.38 12.42 11.87
N GLY A 49 1.05 11.51 10.94
CA GLY A 49 1.41 11.61 9.52
C GLY A 49 2.11 10.37 8.96
N VAL A 50 1.93 10.18 7.66
CA VAL A 50 2.59 9.12 6.88
C VAL A 50 3.75 9.73 6.12
N ASN A 51 4.97 9.25 6.34
CA ASN A 51 6.17 9.79 5.71
C ASN A 51 6.52 9.08 4.41
N ALA A 52 6.26 7.77 4.32
CA ALA A 52 6.65 6.97 3.18
C ALA A 52 5.64 5.88 2.87
N VAL A 53 5.61 5.46 1.60
CA VAL A 53 4.77 4.40 1.07
C VAL A 53 5.49 3.68 -0.06
N SER A 54 5.39 2.37 -0.14
CA SER A 54 5.99 1.57 -1.20
C SER A 54 5.06 0.43 -1.60
N PHE A 55 4.84 0.24 -2.90
CA PHE A 55 4.14 -0.94 -3.41
C PHE A 55 5.02 -2.17 -3.38
N ALA A 56 4.45 -3.30 -2.96
CA ALA A 56 5.11 -4.58 -3.07
C ALA A 56 5.26 -4.99 -4.54
N PRO A 57 6.34 -5.69 -4.89
CA PRO A 57 6.43 -6.34 -6.18
C PRO A 57 5.34 -7.40 -6.32
N ILE A 58 5.05 -7.78 -7.55
CA ILE A 58 4.16 -8.91 -7.81
C ILE A 58 4.91 -10.20 -7.52
N VAL A 59 4.35 -10.98 -6.61
CA VAL A 59 4.77 -12.35 -6.37
C VAL A 59 3.93 -13.26 -7.28
N THR A 60 4.39 -13.46 -8.50
CA THR A 60 3.90 -14.55 -9.37
C THR A 60 4.66 -15.82 -9.01
N GLY A 61 3.95 -16.85 -8.55
CA GLY A 61 4.51 -18.19 -8.38
C GLY A 61 4.94 -18.53 -6.95
N GLY A 62 3.98 -19.01 -6.15
CA GLY A 62 4.24 -20.10 -5.22
C GLY A 62 3.65 -21.36 -5.85
N VAL A 63 4.48 -22.38 -6.10
CA VAL A 63 3.95 -23.73 -6.38
C VAL A 63 3.16 -24.13 -5.14
N THR A 64 1.84 -24.13 -5.23
CA THR A 64 1.08 -24.91 -4.27
C THR A 64 1.38 -26.37 -4.60
N GLU A 65 1.81 -27.16 -3.60
CA GLU A 65 2.04 -28.61 -3.76
C GLU A 65 0.80 -29.36 -4.33
N SER A 66 -0.35 -28.69 -4.38
CA SER A 66 -1.65 -29.20 -4.79
C SER A 66 -2.03 -28.95 -6.26
N GLY A 67 -1.19 -28.28 -7.08
CA GLY A 67 -1.49 -28.08 -8.51
C GLY A 67 -2.76 -27.26 -8.79
N ALA A 68 -3.21 -26.47 -7.81
CA ALA A 68 -4.33 -25.54 -7.97
C ALA A 68 -3.87 -24.27 -8.70
N ALA A 69 -4.77 -23.67 -9.47
CA ALA A 69 -4.53 -22.46 -10.27
C ALA A 69 -3.77 -21.38 -9.50
N GLU A 70 -2.84 -20.69 -10.18
CA GLU A 70 -2.12 -19.56 -9.62
C GLU A 70 -3.12 -18.57 -9.00
N ALA A 71 -2.99 -18.32 -7.69
CA ALA A 71 -3.78 -17.31 -7.01
C ALA A 71 -3.54 -15.95 -7.68
N ALA A 72 -4.60 -15.19 -7.89
CA ALA A 72 -4.50 -13.84 -8.44
C ALA A 72 -3.48 -13.00 -7.64
N PRO A 73 -2.68 -12.15 -8.30
CA PRO A 73 -1.68 -11.35 -7.62
C PRO A 73 -2.36 -10.41 -6.61
N ILE A 74 -1.82 -10.37 -5.39
CA ILE A 74 -2.38 -9.58 -4.30
C ILE A 74 -1.65 -8.24 -4.24
N MET A 75 -2.40 -7.14 -4.31
CA MET A 75 -1.83 -5.80 -4.16
C MET A 75 -1.50 -5.52 -2.69
N ARG A 76 -0.24 -5.18 -2.41
CA ARG A 76 0.22 -4.84 -1.06
C ARG A 76 1.01 -3.53 -1.05
N LEU A 77 0.95 -2.85 0.08
CA LEU A 77 1.68 -1.62 0.38
C LEU A 77 2.40 -1.75 1.72
N ALA A 78 3.55 -1.10 1.83
CA ALA A 78 4.23 -0.83 3.08
C ALA A 78 4.18 0.68 3.29
N SER A 79 3.99 1.12 4.53
CA SER A 79 4.10 2.53 4.88
C SER A 79 4.85 2.73 6.18
N GLY A 80 5.50 3.88 6.30
CA GLY A 80 6.18 4.33 7.51
C GLY A 80 5.65 5.70 7.93
N GLY A 81 5.54 5.94 9.23
CA GLY A 81 4.96 7.17 9.77
C GLY A 81 5.64 7.75 10.99
N CYS A 82 5.08 8.88 11.45
CA CYS A 82 5.50 9.62 12.64
C CYS A 82 5.12 8.92 13.95
N ASP A 83 4.36 7.83 13.89
CA ASP A 83 4.00 6.96 15.02
C ASP A 83 5.04 5.86 15.29
N ASN A 84 6.19 5.94 14.61
CA ASN A 84 7.33 5.00 14.71
C ASN A 84 7.00 3.59 14.19
N MET A 85 5.87 3.41 13.50
CA MET A 85 5.45 2.13 12.97
C MET A 85 5.84 1.99 11.50
N VAL A 86 6.18 0.77 11.10
CA VAL A 86 6.01 0.31 9.71
C VAL A 86 4.73 -0.52 9.66
N LYS A 87 3.86 -0.26 8.68
CA LYS A 87 2.62 -1.03 8.50
C LYS A 87 2.55 -1.65 7.12
N LEU A 88 2.01 -2.86 7.05
CA LEU A 88 1.71 -3.55 5.81
C LEU A 88 0.20 -3.51 5.57
N TRP A 89 -0.17 -3.22 4.32
CA TRP A 89 -1.55 -3.14 3.88
C TRP A 89 -1.78 -4.09 2.73
N ARG A 90 -2.95 -4.69 2.69
CA ARG A 90 -3.42 -5.56 1.63
C ARG A 90 -4.73 -5.05 1.07
N PHE A 91 -4.85 -5.00 -0.25
CA PHE A 91 -6.14 -4.72 -0.89
C PHE A 91 -7.02 -5.98 -0.85
N SER A 92 -8.26 -5.83 -0.39
CA SER A 92 -9.28 -6.88 -0.39
C SER A 92 -10.22 -6.66 -1.56
N ASP A 93 -10.12 -7.50 -2.59
CA ASP A 93 -11.01 -7.43 -3.76
C ASP A 93 -12.48 -7.68 -3.37
N GLU A 94 -12.72 -8.51 -2.34
CA GLU A 94 -14.07 -8.80 -1.84
C GLU A 94 -14.75 -7.56 -1.25
N LYS A 95 -13.99 -6.73 -0.53
CA LYS A 95 -14.51 -5.50 0.11
C LYS A 95 -14.30 -4.25 -0.74
N GLY A 96 -13.38 -4.30 -1.69
CA GLY A 96 -12.92 -3.15 -2.45
C GLY A 96 -12.22 -2.10 -1.57
N GLU A 97 -11.54 -2.54 -0.50
CA GLU A 97 -10.92 -1.70 0.53
C GLU A 97 -9.53 -2.20 0.91
N TRP A 98 -8.72 -1.32 1.50
CA TRP A 98 -7.42 -1.65 2.04
C TRP A 98 -7.53 -2.03 3.51
N GLU A 99 -6.87 -3.12 3.89
CA GLU A 99 -6.85 -3.63 5.25
C GLU A 99 -5.42 -3.69 5.78
N ALA A 100 -5.25 -3.41 7.08
CA ALA A 100 -3.97 -3.60 7.75
C ALA A 100 -3.68 -5.09 7.87
N GLU A 101 -2.58 -5.54 7.27
CA GLU A 101 -2.09 -6.91 7.35
C GLU A 101 -1.14 -7.08 8.54
N ALA A 102 -0.30 -6.08 8.82
CA ALA A 102 0.62 -6.08 9.95
C ALA A 102 0.99 -4.67 10.43
N GLU A 103 1.31 -4.55 11.72
CA GLU A 103 1.92 -3.36 12.32
C GLU A 103 3.23 -3.77 13.00
N LEU A 104 4.32 -3.06 12.69
CA LEU A 104 5.69 -3.42 13.07
C LEU A 104 6.29 -2.31 13.95
N PRO A 105 6.21 -2.44 15.30
CA PRO A 105 6.74 -1.46 16.25
C PRO A 105 8.26 -1.65 16.46
N LEU A 106 9.03 -1.53 15.38
CA LEU A 106 10.47 -1.83 15.39
C LEU A 106 11.35 -0.58 15.52
N HIS A 107 10.78 0.62 15.39
CA HIS A 107 11.49 1.89 15.51
C HIS A 107 11.08 2.65 16.78
N SER A 108 12.03 3.39 17.34
CA SER A 108 11.82 4.24 18.53
C SER A 108 11.62 5.72 18.20
N ASP A 109 11.69 6.08 16.92
CA ASP A 109 11.51 7.43 16.38
C ASP A 109 10.89 7.33 14.97
N TRP A 110 10.57 8.46 14.34
CA TRP A 110 9.83 8.52 13.08
C TRP A 110 10.48 7.66 12.00
N VAL A 111 9.66 6.84 11.36
CA VAL A 111 10.09 6.12 10.16
C VAL A 111 10.17 7.13 9.03
N ARG A 112 11.38 7.28 8.46
CA ARG A 112 11.66 8.27 7.41
C ARG A 112 11.37 7.76 6.02
N ASP A 113 11.62 6.48 5.77
CA ASP A 113 11.37 5.85 4.48
C ASP A 113 11.09 4.35 4.63
N VAL A 114 10.41 3.76 3.65
CA VAL A 114 10.19 2.31 3.50
C VAL A 114 10.30 1.93 2.03
N ALA A 115 10.89 0.78 1.74
CA ALA A 115 10.98 0.24 0.39
C ALA A 115 10.75 -1.26 0.42
N PHE A 116 9.89 -1.76 -0.47
CA PHE A 116 9.90 -3.17 -0.82
C PHE A 116 11.10 -3.48 -1.74
N ALA A 117 11.67 -4.66 -1.55
CA ALA A 117 12.81 -5.18 -2.31
C ALA A 117 12.38 -6.28 -3.28
#